data_AF-A0ABD5ZCM8-F1
#
_entry.id   AF-A0ABD5ZCM8-F1
#
_cell.length_a   1.000
_cell.length_b   1.000
_cell.length_c   1.000
_cell.angle_alpha   90.00
_cell.angle_beta   90.00
_cell.angle_gamma   90.00
#
_symmetry.space_group_name_H-M   'P 1'
#
loop_
_entity.id
_entity.type
_entity.pdbx_description
1 polymer ?
#
loop_
_entity_poly.entity_id
_entity_poly.type
_entity_poly.pdbx_seq_one_letter_code
_entity_poly.pdbx_strand_id
1 'polypeptide(L)' 'MDLQLFFVGVLMLAFGALNLIKPDNWVVVNMVRPREWQRNPAAAAEKQRRKVRRVGYAFSALGTLFLVGGVLA' A
#
# COMPACT_ATOMS: atom_id res chain seq x y z
N MET A 1 14.01 -19.93 -6.73
CA MET A 1 13.11 -18.78 -6.97
C MET A 1 12.92 -18.51 -8.46
N ASP A 2 11.71 -18.66 -8.99
CA ASP A 2 11.39 -18.20 -10.36
C ASP A 2 11.56 -16.69 -10.47
N LEU A 3 12.19 -16.22 -11.55
CA LEU A 3 12.41 -14.79 -11.82
C LEU A 3 11.11 -13.97 -11.71
N GLN A 4 9.98 -14.57 -12.08
CA GLN A 4 8.65 -13.95 -11.99
C GLN A 4 8.24 -13.67 -10.54
N LEU A 5 8.46 -14.61 -9.61
CA LEU A 5 8.15 -14.44 -8.18
C LEU A 5 9.01 -13.34 -7.55
N PHE A 6 10.28 -13.25 -7.96
CA PHE A 6 11.16 -12.17 -7.53
C PHE A 6 10.65 -10.81 -8.00
N PHE A 7 10.30 -10.67 -9.28
CA PHE A 7 9.75 -9.42 -9.81
C PHE A 7 8.44 -9.04 -9.13
N VAL A 8 7.55 -9.99 -8.86
CA VAL A 8 6.30 -9.75 -8.11
C VAL A 8 6.60 -9.22 -6.70
N GLY A 9 7.54 -9.85 -5.98
CA GLY A 9 7.95 -9.40 -4.65
C GLY A 9 8.52 -7.98 -4.64
N VAL A 10 9.39 -7.66 -5.61
CA VAL A 10 9.96 -6.31 -5.77
C VAL A 10 8.87 -5.28 -6.09
N LEU A 11 7.94 -5.58 -7.00
CA LEU A 11 6.84 -4.69 -7.35
C LEU A 11 5.92 -4.43 -6.15
N MET A 12 5.61 -5.47 -5.37
CA MET A 12 4.82 -5.33 -4.14
C MET A 12 5.52 -4.44 -3.11
N LEU A 13 6.83 -4.58 -2.93
CA LEU A 13 7.61 -3.73 -2.05
C LEU A 13 7.66 -2.28 -2.51
N ALA A 14 7.90 -2.05 -3.80
CA ALA A 14 7.91 -0.71 -4.39
C ALA A 14 6.55 -0.02 -4.24
N PHE A 15 5.46 -0.75 -4.50
CA PHE A 15 4.10 -0.28 -4.31
C PHE A 15 3.79 0.02 -2.84
N GLY A 16 4.20 -0.86 -1.93
CA GLY A 16 4.07 -0.67 -0.49
C GLY A 16 4.80 0.58 -0.01
N ALA A 17 6.05 0.76 -0.42
CA ALA A 17 6.88 1.91 -0.08
C ALA A 17 6.29 3.23 -0.61
N LEU A 18 5.78 3.23 -1.85
CA LEU A 18 5.16 4.42 -2.45
C LEU A 18 3.93 4.88 -1.65
N ASN A 19 3.12 3.95 -1.17
CA ASN A 19 1.96 4.24 -0.31
C ASN A 19 2.33 4.71 1.10
N LEU A 20 3.51 4.33 1.61
CA LEU A 20 4.01 4.80 2.90
C LEU A 20 4.63 6.19 2.81
N ILE A 21 5.42 6.47 1.77
CA ILE A 21 6.12 7.74 1.57
C ILE A 21 5.15 8.83 1.10
N LYS A 22 4.26 8.50 0.16
CA LYS A 22 3.26 9.42 -0.39
C LYS A 22 1.86 8.80 -0.26
N PRO A 23 1.24 8.84 0.93
CA PRO A 23 -0.11 8.31 1.13
C PRO A 23 -1.22 9.13 0.44
N ASP A 24 -0.83 10.25 -0.19
CA ASP A 24 -1.69 11.18 -0.92
C ASP A 24 -1.70 10.87 -2.42
N ASN A 25 -1.10 9.76 -2.84
CA ASN A 25 -0.98 9.38 -4.23
C ASN A 25 -2.35 9.03 -4.86
N TRP A 26 -2.42 9.10 -6.18
CA TRP A 26 -3.60 8.78 -6.99
C TRP A 26 -3.79 7.28 -7.23
N VAL A 27 -2.86 6.45 -6.74
CA VAL A 27 -2.79 5.02 -7.05
C VAL A 27 -3.78 4.23 -6.20
N VAL A 28 -4.05 4.69 -4.97
CA VAL A 28 -5.04 4.06 -4.09
C VAL A 28 -6.38 4.78 -4.19
N VAL A 29 -7.39 4.02 -4.59
CA VAL A 29 -8.78 4.48 -4.71
C VAL A 29 -9.26 5.10 -3.38
N ASN A 30 -10.14 6.10 -3.46
CA ASN A 30 -10.73 6.70 -2.27
C ASN A 30 -11.49 5.64 -1.43
N MET A 31 -10.98 5.34 -0.24
CA MET A 31 -11.55 4.34 0.68
C MET A 31 -12.45 4.99 1.74
N VAL A 32 -12.66 6.31 1.64
CA VAL A 32 -13.47 7.10 2.56
C VAL A 32 -14.80 7.44 1.89
N ARG A 33 -15.89 7.33 2.64
CA ARG A 33 -17.25 7.55 2.09
C ARG A 33 -17.42 9.02 1.69
N PRO A 34 -18.15 9.33 0.60
CA PRO A 34 -18.39 10.71 0.16
C PRO A 34 -19.00 11.61 1.25
N ARG A 35 -19.89 11.07 2.08
CA ARG A 35 -20.50 11.81 3.21
C ARG A 35 -19.48 12.28 4.25
N GLU A 36 -18.38 11.55 4.44
CA GLU A 36 -17.32 11.96 5.38
C GLU A 36 -16.53 13.15 4.82
N TRP A 37 -16.28 13.17 3.50
CA TRP A 37 -15.67 14.30 2.81
C TRP A 37 -16.54 15.57 2.87
N GLN A 38 -17.86 15.43 2.73
CA GLN A 38 -18.80 16.54 2.84
C GLN A 38 -18.90 17.09 4.28
N ARG A 39 -18.78 16.23 5.29
CA ARG A 39 -18.92 16.65 6.70
C ARG A 39 -17.65 17.28 7.25
N ASN A 40 -16.49 16.68 7.00
CA ASN A 40 -15.21 17.22 7.42
C ASN A 40 -14.09 16.72 6.48
N PRO A 41 -13.68 17.53 5.49
CA PRO A 41 -12.71 17.11 4.48
C PRO A 41 -11.31 16.88 5.08
N ALA A 42 -10.92 17.64 6.11
CA ALA A 42 -9.62 17.47 6.76
C ALA A 42 -9.52 16.12 7.50
N ALA A 43 -10.56 15.77 8.24
CA ALA A 43 -10.62 14.47 8.92
C ALA A 43 -10.73 13.30 7.93
N ALA A 44 -11.47 13.46 6.83
CA ALA A 44 -11.57 12.48 5.77
C ALA A 44 -10.23 12.23 5.06
N ALA A 45 -9.48 13.30 4.76
CA ALA A 45 -8.14 13.20 4.18
C ALA A 45 -7.17 12.46 5.10
N GLU A 46 -7.17 12.78 6.39
CA GLU A 46 -6.34 12.09 7.37
C GLU A 46 -6.72 10.60 7.51
N LYS A 47 -8.01 10.28 7.48
CA LYS A 47 -8.50 8.90 7.49
C LYS A 47 -8.10 8.14 6.22
N GLN A 48 -8.18 8.78 5.06
CA GLN A 48 -7.73 8.22 3.79
C GLN A 48 -6.22 7.94 3.85
N ARG A 49 -5.40 8.91 4.28
CA ARG A 49 -3.96 8.73 4.46
C ARG A 49 -3.61 7.54 5.35
N ARG A 50 -4.29 7.38 6.48
CA ARG A 50 -4.09 6.23 7.38
C ARG A 50 -4.45 4.90 6.73
N LYS A 51 -5.54 4.85 5.97
CA LYS A 51 -5.92 3.64 5.21
C LYS A 51 -4.90 3.31 4.13
N VAL A 52 -4.45 4.31 3.37
CA VAL A 52 -3.40 4.14 2.34
C VAL A 52 -2.10 3.64 2.97
N ARG A 53 -1.69 4.17 4.13
CA ARG A 53 -0.52 3.65 4.85
C ARG A 53 -0.68 2.19 5.27
N ARG A 54 -1.86 1.77 5.76
CA ARG A 54 -2.13 0.36 6.09
C ARG A 54 -2.01 -0.55 4.88
N VAL A 55 -2.50 -0.10 3.72
CA VAL A 55 -2.32 -0.81 2.45
C VAL A 55 -0.83 -0.90 2.12
N GLY A 56 -0.10 0.22 2.24
CA GLY A 56 1.34 0.26 2.07
C GLY A 56 2.08 -0.79 2.92
N TYR A 57 1.79 -0.84 4.22
CA TYR A 57 2.36 -1.84 5.13
C TYR A 57 2.01 -3.28 4.72
N ALA A 58 0.76 -3.55 4.34
CA ALA A 58 0.35 -4.88 3.92
C ALA A 58 1.10 -5.34 2.66
N PHE A 59 1.21 -4.48 1.65
CA PHE A 59 1.95 -4.79 0.42
C PHE A 59 3.45 -4.92 0.65
N SER A 60 4.05 -4.06 1.49
CA SER A 60 5.45 -4.21 1.89
C SER A 60 5.70 -5.53 2.61
N ALA A 61 4.83 -5.92 3.55
CA ALA A 61 4.97 -7.17 4.28
C ALA A 61 4.83 -8.39 3.35
N LEU A 62 3.84 -8.39 2.46
CA LEU A 62 3.66 -9.45 1.46
C LEU A 62 4.87 -9.52 0.52
N GLY A 63 5.34 -8.40 -0.01
CA GLY A 63 6.51 -8.35 -0.89
C GLY A 63 7.77 -8.91 -0.21
N THR A 64 8.02 -8.53 1.04
CA THR A 64 9.11 -9.13 1.84
C THR A 64 8.93 -10.63 2.02
N LEU A 65 7.70 -11.11 2.28
CA LEU A 65 7.42 -12.53 2.49
C LEU A 65 7.61 -13.34 1.21
N PHE A 66 7.26 -12.79 0.05
CA PHE A 66 7.55 -13.38 -1.25
C PHE A 66 9.04 -13.45 -1.55
N LEU A 67 9.80 -12.39 -1.23
CA LEU A 67 11.25 -12.38 -1.44
C LEU A 67 11.97 -13.32 -0.48
N VAL A 68 11.68 -13.25 0.83
CA VAL A 68 12.33 -14.10 1.83
C VAL A 68 11.86 -15.55 1.72
N GLY A 69 10.55 -15.77 1.57
CA GLY A 69 9.98 -17.11 1.38
C GLY A 69 10.41 -17.75 0.07
N GLY A 70 10.56 -16.98 -1.01
CA GLY A 70 11.10 -17.47 -2.29
C GLY A 70 12.62 -17.65 -2.29
N VAL A 71 13.36 -17.00 -1.39
CA VAL A 71 14.80 -17.19 -1.18
C VAL A 71 15.10 -18.39 -0.28
N LEU A 72 14.20 -18.74 0.63
CA LEU A 72 14.31 -19.88 1.55
C LEU A 72 13.69 -21.19 1.01
N ALA A 73 12.97 -21.13 -0.11
CA ALA A 73 12.35 -22.27 -0.80
C ALA A 73 13.13 -22.66 -2.06
#